data_AF-G4YIW0-F1
#
_entry.id   AF-G4YIW0-F1
#
_cell.length_a   1.000
_cell.length_b   1.000
_cell.length_c   1.000
_cell.angle_alpha   90.00
_cell.angle_beta   90.00
_cell.angle_gamma   90.00
#
_symmetry.space_group_name_H-M   'P 1'
#
loop_
_entity.id
_entity.type
_entity.pdbx_description
1 polymer ?
#
loop_
_entity_poly.entity_id
_entity_poly.type
_entity_poly.pdbx_seq_one_letter_code
_entity_poly.pdbx_strand_id
1 'polypeptide(L)'
;MPPRKRASRSERVRASRAPPNTAPKEPVVYNSPYAYAVADPAVSPFTFDNIMAVTTSEDTAVSFLMRHGLLASSKTCEYCDYPMNLCVYKRGTEDEDRRWRCRRSGYPDKELSLKKGSFFDGT
;
A
#
# COMPACT_ATOMS: atom_id res chain seq x y z
N MET A 1 52.02 24.13 -32.76
CA MET A 1 51.09 24.03 -31.60
C MET A 1 51.67 23.01 -30.61
N PRO A 2 51.85 23.34 -29.33
CA PRO A 2 52.38 22.38 -28.36
C PRO A 2 51.32 21.32 -28.01
N PRO A 3 51.71 20.07 -27.70
CA PRO A 3 50.76 19.03 -27.35
C PRO A 3 50.12 19.31 -25.97
N ARG A 4 48.79 19.23 -25.91
CA ARG A 4 48.02 19.37 -24.66
C ARG A 4 48.40 18.23 -23.71
N LYS A 5 48.99 18.57 -22.55
CA LYS A 5 49.27 17.62 -21.46
C LYS A 5 47.94 17.02 -20.98
N ARG A 6 47.85 15.68 -20.99
CA ARG A 6 46.68 14.94 -20.52
C ARG A 6 46.66 14.99 -18.99
N ALA A 7 45.62 15.57 -18.39
CA ALA A 7 45.50 15.70 -16.93
C ALA A 7 45.59 14.33 -16.23
N SER A 8 46.32 14.32 -15.11
CA SER A 8 46.54 13.11 -14.31
C SER A 8 45.22 12.59 -13.73
N ARG A 9 45.16 11.28 -13.47
CA ARG A 9 43.97 10.62 -12.87
C ARG A 9 43.60 11.25 -11.52
N SER A 10 44.58 11.69 -10.73
CA SER A 10 44.37 12.35 -9.43
C SER A 10 43.74 13.75 -9.57
N GLU A 11 44.06 14.48 -10.64
CA GLU A 11 43.46 15.78 -10.96
C GLU A 11 41.97 15.65 -11.33
N ARG A 12 41.62 14.60 -12.07
CA ARG A 12 40.21 14.32 -12.41
C ARG A 12 39.37 13.97 -11.18
N VAL A 13 39.91 13.22 -10.22
CA VAL A 13 39.18 12.81 -9.01
C VAL A 13 38.83 14.01 -8.12
N ARG A 14 39.69 15.04 -8.08
CA ARG A 14 39.47 16.23 -7.24
C ARG A 14 38.39 17.16 -7.82
N ALA A 15 38.27 17.22 -9.15
CA ALA A 15 37.24 17.99 -9.84
C ALA A 15 35.83 17.35 -9.75
N SER A 16 35.73 16.06 -9.39
CA SER A 16 34.45 15.34 -9.26
C SER A 16 33.82 15.42 -7.87
N ARG A 17 34.45 16.07 -6.89
CA ARG A 17 33.82 16.28 -5.58
C ARG A 17 32.95 17.53 -5.62
N ALA A 18 31.66 17.33 -5.86
CA ALA A 18 30.66 18.33 -5.52
C ALA A 18 30.78 18.67 -4.02
N PRO A 19 30.67 19.96 -3.64
CA PRO A 19 30.64 20.34 -2.23
C PRO A 19 29.47 19.61 -1.53
N PRO A 20 29.60 19.27 -0.23
CA PRO A 20 28.51 18.69 0.52
C PRO A 20 27.34 19.68 0.50
N ASN A 21 26.26 19.28 -0.16
CA ASN A 21 25.06 20.08 -0.28
C ASN A 21 24.28 20.02 1.05
N THR A 22 24.78 20.71 2.07
CA THR A 22 24.02 21.02 3.30
C THR A 22 23.10 22.21 3.01
N ALA A 23 22.05 21.96 2.23
CA ALA A 23 20.88 22.81 2.19
C ALA A 23 19.80 22.19 3.11
N PRO A 24 19.14 22.97 3.98
CA PRO A 24 17.94 22.51 4.67
C PRO A 24 16.93 22.02 3.64
N LYS A 25 16.40 20.81 3.81
CA LYS A 25 15.34 20.28 2.93
C LYS A 25 14.11 21.17 3.12
N GLU A 26 13.88 22.09 2.19
CA GLU A 26 12.58 22.76 2.09
C GLU A 26 11.48 21.69 2.03
N PRO A 27 10.34 21.88 2.71
CA PRO A 27 9.25 20.92 2.68
C PRO A 27 8.79 20.77 1.24
N VAL A 28 8.88 19.56 0.71
CA VAL A 28 8.44 19.24 -0.65
C VAL A 28 6.93 19.44 -0.69
N VAL A 29 6.48 20.56 -1.26
CA VAL A 29 5.06 20.85 -1.44
C VAL A 29 4.52 19.95 -2.55
N TYR A 30 3.84 18.88 -2.17
CA TYR A 30 3.26 17.91 -3.08
C TYR A 30 1.93 18.42 -3.64
N ASN A 31 1.99 19.22 -4.71
CA ASN A 31 0.82 19.69 -5.45
C ASN A 31 0.26 18.57 -6.34
N SER A 32 -0.40 17.58 -5.72
CA SER A 32 -1.17 16.54 -6.43
C SER A 32 -2.67 16.85 -6.32
N PRO A 33 -3.48 16.59 -7.36
CA PRO A 33 -4.95 16.67 -7.26
C PRO A 33 -5.55 15.70 -6.23
N TYR A 34 -4.75 14.77 -5.70
CA TYR A 34 -5.09 13.88 -4.58
C TYR A 34 -4.50 14.34 -3.24
N ALA A 35 -4.06 15.59 -3.13
CA ALA A 35 -3.55 16.15 -1.88
C ALA A 35 -4.66 16.16 -0.83
N TYR A 36 -4.55 15.27 0.16
CA TYR A 36 -5.40 15.27 1.33
C TYR A 36 -4.80 16.19 2.39
N ALA A 37 -5.64 16.94 3.11
CA ALA A 37 -5.19 17.74 4.23
C ALA A 37 -4.65 16.80 5.32
N VAL A 38 -3.34 16.79 5.53
CA VAL A 38 -2.73 16.08 6.65
C VAL A 38 -3.08 16.87 7.91
N ALA A 39 -3.97 16.33 8.74
CA ALA A 39 -4.51 17.01 9.92
C ALA A 39 -3.45 17.39 10.96
N ASP A 40 -2.28 16.74 10.92
CA ASP A 40 -1.15 17.04 11.79
C ASP A 40 0.17 16.94 11.00
N PRO A 41 0.90 18.04 10.79
CA PRO A 41 2.19 18.02 10.10
C PRO A 41 3.28 17.25 10.85
N ALA A 42 3.09 16.91 12.13
CA ALA A 42 3.98 16.03 12.89
C ALA A 42 3.79 14.54 12.57
N VAL A 43 2.63 14.16 12.00
CA VAL A 43 2.35 12.81 11.53
C VAL A 43 2.81 12.74 10.08
N SER A 44 3.93 12.05 9.83
CA SER A 44 4.39 11.79 8.47
C SER A 44 3.21 11.24 7.66
N PRO A 45 2.85 11.86 6.52
CA PRO A 45 1.83 11.28 5.65
C PRO A 45 2.27 9.87 5.27
N PHE A 46 1.30 8.97 5.11
CA PHE A 46 1.59 7.67 4.51
C PHE A 46 2.05 7.92 3.08
N THR A 47 3.36 7.85 2.86
CA THR A 47 3.92 7.92 1.52
C THR A 47 3.58 6.63 0.78
N PHE A 48 3.55 6.70 -0.54
CA PHE A 48 3.39 5.52 -1.40
C PHE A 48 4.39 4.42 -1.01
N ASP A 49 5.67 4.78 -0.84
CA ASP A 49 6.72 3.84 -0.46
C ASP A 49 6.45 3.17 0.89
N ASN A 50 5.92 3.92 1.88
CA ASN A 50 5.57 3.36 3.18
C ASN A 50 4.42 2.35 3.09
N ILE A 51 3.41 2.63 2.28
CA ILE A 51 2.29 1.70 2.07
C ILE A 51 2.80 0.45 1.36
N MET A 52 3.52 0.62 0.25
CA MET A 52 4.07 -0.50 -0.53
C MET A 52 5.02 -1.38 0.28
N ALA A 53 5.81 -0.80 1.20
CA ALA A 53 6.69 -1.55 2.08
C ALA A 53 5.91 -2.41 3.10
N VAL A 54 4.73 -1.97 3.55
CA VAL A 54 3.90 -2.68 4.53
C VAL A 54 2.95 -3.68 3.86
N THR A 55 2.48 -3.40 2.64
CA THR A 55 1.54 -4.22 1.87
C THR A 55 2.24 -5.11 0.84
N THR A 56 3.38 -5.70 1.21
CA THR A 56 4.18 -6.56 0.34
C THR A 56 3.56 -7.92 0.05
N SER A 57 2.64 -8.39 0.91
CA SER A 57 1.84 -9.59 0.67
C SER A 57 0.35 -9.25 0.66
N GLU A 58 -0.44 -10.10 0.02
CA GLU A 58 -1.90 -9.93 0.00
C GLU A 58 -2.48 -9.97 1.42
N ASP A 59 -1.96 -10.84 2.30
CA ASP A 59 -2.38 -10.93 3.69
C ASP A 59 -2.10 -9.63 4.47
N THR A 60 -0.92 -9.04 4.29
CA THR A 60 -0.58 -7.78 4.96
C THR A 60 -1.37 -6.61 4.39
N ALA A 61 -1.62 -6.61 3.07
CA ALA A 61 -2.48 -5.64 2.40
C ALA A 61 -3.92 -5.71 2.94
N VAL A 62 -4.53 -6.89 2.98
CA VAL A 62 -5.89 -7.08 3.50
C VAL A 62 -5.97 -6.64 4.97
N SER A 63 -4.99 -7.03 5.79
CA SER A 63 -4.93 -6.65 7.20
C SER A 63 -4.81 -5.13 7.38
N PHE A 64 -3.99 -4.47 6.56
CA PHE A 64 -3.85 -3.01 6.55
C PHE A 64 -5.18 -2.34 6.18
N LEU A 65 -5.81 -2.77 5.09
CA LEU A 65 -7.07 -2.21 4.62
C LEU A 65 -8.22 -2.39 5.63
N MET A 66 -8.30 -3.55 6.30
CA MET A 66 -9.27 -3.77 7.38
C MET A 66 -9.02 -2.85 8.57
N ARG A 67 -7.75 -2.66 8.98
CA ARG A 67 -7.39 -1.80 10.10
C ARG A 67 -7.79 -0.34 9.86
N HIS A 68 -7.66 0.12 8.61
CA HIS A 68 -8.02 1.48 8.21
C HIS A 68 -9.47 1.62 7.75
N GLY A 69 -10.30 0.58 7.87
CA GLY A 69 -11.73 0.63 7.54
C GLY A 69 -12.06 0.66 6.05
N LEU A 70 -11.07 0.42 5.18
CA LEU A 70 -11.25 0.35 3.72
C LEU A 70 -11.85 -0.98 3.28
N LEU A 71 -11.68 -2.03 4.09
CA LEU A 71 -12.38 -3.30 4.00
C LEU A 71 -13.19 -3.54 5.27
N ALA A 72 -14.31 -4.23 5.14
CA ALA A 72 -15.06 -4.69 6.31
C ALA A 72 -14.19 -5.65 7.13
N SER A 73 -14.01 -5.39 8.42
CA SER A 73 -13.25 -6.27 9.32
C SER A 73 -14.08 -7.47 9.80
N SER A 74 -15.41 -7.36 9.74
CA SER A 74 -16.35 -8.42 10.09
C SER A 74 -17.63 -8.29 9.28
N LYS A 75 -18.33 -9.41 9.10
CA LYS A 75 -19.66 -9.48 8.49
C LYS A 75 -20.53 -10.46 9.27
N THR A 76 -21.82 -10.15 9.41
CA THR A 76 -22.82 -11.06 9.95
C THR A 76 -23.58 -11.75 8.81
N CYS A 77 -24.02 -12.97 9.06
CA CYS A 77 -24.82 -13.71 8.10
C CYS A 77 -26.27 -13.19 8.11
N GLU A 78 -26.81 -12.89 6.94
CA GLU A 78 -28.20 -12.41 6.77
C GLU A 78 -29.27 -13.40 7.27
N TYR A 79 -28.93 -14.67 7.51
CA TYR A 79 -29.88 -15.73 7.87
C TYR A 79 -29.89 -16.10 9.34
N CYS A 80 -28.75 -15.97 10.00
CA CYS A 80 -28.59 -16.44 11.38
C CYS A 80 -27.93 -15.41 12.29
N ASP A 81 -27.60 -14.24 11.76
CA ASP A 81 -26.97 -13.10 12.46
C ASP A 81 -25.62 -13.42 13.14
N TYR A 82 -25.09 -14.62 12.94
CA TYR A 82 -23.78 -15.02 13.44
C TYR A 82 -22.65 -14.39 12.60
N PRO A 83 -21.49 -14.12 13.22
CA PRO A 83 -20.32 -13.65 12.51
C PRO A 83 -19.87 -14.67 11.46
N MET A 84 -19.62 -14.18 10.25
CA MET A 84 -19.07 -14.94 9.14
C MET A 84 -17.54 -15.02 9.27
N ASN A 85 -16.95 -16.07 8.71
CA ASN A 85 -15.51 -16.22 8.65
C ASN A 85 -15.03 -15.86 7.25
N LEU A 86 -13.91 -15.16 7.17
CA LEU A 86 -13.22 -14.94 5.90
C LEU A 86 -12.45 -16.20 5.53
N CYS A 87 -12.66 -16.71 4.32
CA CYS A 87 -11.92 -17.86 3.79
C CYS A 87 -11.51 -17.64 2.34
N VAL A 88 -10.46 -18.36 1.94
CA VAL A 88 -9.99 -18.38 0.56
C VAL A 88 -10.88 -19.30 -0.26
N TYR A 89 -11.47 -18.75 -1.31
CA TYR A 89 -12.22 -19.41 -2.36
C TYR A 89 -11.27 -19.84 -3.49
N LYS A 90 -11.45 -21.05 -4.03
CA LYS A 90 -10.61 -21.64 -5.09
C LYS A 90 -9.10 -21.47 -4.87
N ARG A 91 -8.64 -21.78 -3.66
CA ARG A 91 -7.22 -21.70 -3.28
C ARG A 91 -6.32 -22.42 -4.31
N GLY A 92 -5.24 -21.77 -4.75
CA GLY A 92 -4.26 -22.31 -5.68
C GLY A 92 -4.68 -22.27 -7.15
N THR A 93 -5.74 -21.53 -7.49
CA THR A 93 -6.15 -21.28 -8.88
C THR A 93 -5.89 -19.82 -9.25
N GLU A 94 -5.93 -19.50 -10.54
CA GLU A 94 -5.86 -18.12 -11.03
C GLU A 94 -7.03 -17.24 -10.52
N ASP A 95 -8.13 -17.88 -10.11
CA ASP A 95 -9.33 -17.23 -9.54
C ASP A 95 -9.34 -17.24 -8.00
N GLU A 96 -8.18 -17.32 -7.33
CA GLU A 96 -8.12 -17.27 -5.87
C GLU A 96 -8.69 -15.95 -5.34
N ASP A 97 -9.71 -16.03 -4.48
CA ASP A 97 -10.43 -14.85 -3.96
C ASP A 97 -10.78 -15.06 -2.48
N ARG A 98 -10.95 -13.99 -1.71
CA ARG A 98 -11.35 -14.08 -0.29
C ARG A 98 -12.83 -13.78 -0.16
N ARG A 99 -13.56 -14.68 0.49
CA ARG A 99 -15.01 -14.59 0.65
C ARG A 99 -15.45 -14.82 2.09
N TRP A 100 -16.45 -14.05 2.51
CA TRP A 100 -17.15 -14.28 3.76
C TRP A 100 -18.07 -15.49 3.60
N ARG A 101 -17.87 -16.47 4.49
CA ARG A 101 -18.70 -17.67 4.57
C ARG A 101 -19.29 -17.84 5.96
N CYS A 102 -20.59 -18.12 5.98
CA CYS A 102 -21.26 -18.62 7.17
C CYS A 102 -21.06 -20.13 7.24
N ARG A 103 -20.53 -20.63 8.36
CA ARG A 103 -20.38 -22.09 8.59
C ARG A 103 -21.66 -22.74 9.12
N ARG A 104 -22.63 -21.94 9.59
CA ARG A 104 -23.76 -22.41 10.40
C ARG A 104 -25.08 -22.46 9.64
N SER A 105 -25.27 -21.58 8.66
CA SER A 105 -26.57 -21.39 8.01
C SER A 105 -26.98 -22.56 7.10
N GLY A 106 -26.09 -23.51 6.79
CA GLY A 106 -26.39 -24.60 5.85
C GLY A 106 -26.64 -24.12 4.41
N TYR A 107 -26.45 -22.83 4.13
CA TYR A 107 -26.54 -22.20 2.80
C TYR A 107 -25.11 -21.89 2.30
N PRO A 108 -24.39 -22.86 1.74
CA PRO A 108 -22.99 -22.70 1.31
C PRO A 108 -22.85 -21.75 0.11
N ASP A 109 -23.91 -21.57 -0.68
CA ASP A 109 -23.86 -20.84 -1.96
C ASP A 109 -23.94 -19.32 -1.83
N LYS A 110 -24.24 -18.81 -0.63
CA LYS A 110 -24.23 -17.37 -0.36
C LYS A 110 -22.90 -16.94 0.25
N GLU A 111 -21.89 -16.97 -0.61
CA GLU A 111 -20.60 -16.37 -0.33
C GLU A 111 -20.65 -14.89 -0.69
N LEU A 112 -20.18 -14.04 0.22
CA LEU A 112 -20.04 -12.62 -0.06
C LEU A 112 -18.56 -12.32 -0.33
N SER A 113 -18.27 -11.56 -1.38
CA SER A 113 -16.90 -11.08 -1.61
C SER A 113 -16.38 -10.32 -0.39
N LEU A 114 -15.07 -10.40 -0.13
CA LEU A 114 -14.38 -9.58 0.87
C LEU A 114 -14.69 -8.08 0.71
N LYS A 115 -14.90 -7.62 -0.54
CA LYS A 115 -15.23 -6.22 -0.88
C LYS A 115 -16.66 -5.81 -0.51
N LYS A 116 -17.55 -6.75 -0.17
CA LYS A 116 -18.97 -6.44 0.00
C LYS A 116 -19.21 -5.44 1.13
N GLY A 117 -19.86 -4.31 0.82
CA GLY A 117 -20.10 -3.23 1.77
C GLY A 117 -18.82 -2.50 2.21
N SER A 118 -17.76 -2.55 1.41
CA SER A 118 -16.57 -1.72 1.56
C SER A 118 -16.49 -0.67 0.46
N PHE A 119 -15.45 0.16 0.49
CA PHE A 119 -15.18 1.14 -0.56
C PHE A 119 -15.05 0.51 -1.96
N PHE A 120 -14.66 -0.76 -2.04
CA PHE A 120 -14.43 -1.49 -3.29
C PHE A 120 -15.64 -2.33 -3.76
N ASP A 121 -16.82 -2.18 -3.13
CA ASP A 121 -18.02 -2.91 -3.57
C ASP A 121 -18.49 -2.38 -4.94
N GLY A 122 -18.47 -3.22 -5.97
CA GLY A 122 -18.88 -2.86 -7.34
C GLY A 122 -17.74 -2.50 -8.32
N THR A 123 -16.48 -2.59 -7.89
CA THR A 123 -15.28 -2.53 -8.75
C THR A 123 -14.72 -3.91 -9.04
#